data_AF-A0A316MHH5-F1
#
_entry.id   AF-A0A316MHH5-F1
#
_cell.length_a   1.000
_cell.length_b   1.000
_cell.length_c   1.000
_cell.angle_alpha   90.00
_cell.angle_beta   90.00
_cell.angle_gamma   90.00
#
_symmetry.space_group_name_H-M   'P 1'
#
loop_
_entity.id
_entity.type
_entity.pdbx_description
1 polymer ?
#
loop_
_entity_poly.entity_id
_entity_poly.type
_entity_poly.pdbx_seq_one_letter_code
_entity_poly.pdbx_strand_id
1 'polypeptide(L)'
;MFALTTCRHCKKTKEYLDSNDAKYHLLYVDEFNGRDRSDLMDKVRSYNPRGSFPTIVLPGGKVVVGFREQLLREALFHDSAVIAESSQGNS
;
A
#
# COMPACT_ATOMS: atom_id res chain seq x y z
N MET A 1 2.55 2.50 -0.56
CA MET A 1 2.55 1.59 -1.72
C MET A 1 3.92 1.61 -2.35
N PHE A 2 4.58 0.45 -2.40
CA PHE A 2 5.79 0.23 -3.18
C PHE A 2 5.41 -0.22 -4.59
N ALA A 3 6.00 0.39 -5.60
CA ALA A 3 5.63 0.22 -7.00
C ALA A 3 6.86 0.22 -7.93
N LEU A 4 6.64 -0.08 -9.21
CA LEU A 4 7.59 0.18 -10.29
C LEU A 4 6.92 1.04 -11.37
N THR A 5 7.64 2.00 -11.93
CA THR A 5 7.14 2.89 -13.01
C THR A 5 6.71 2.11 -14.25
N THR A 6 7.36 0.97 -14.52
CA THR A 6 7.13 0.11 -15.68
C THR A 6 6.11 -1.01 -15.46
N CYS A 7 5.51 -1.14 -14.26
CA CYS A 7 4.64 -2.26 -13.92
C CYS A 7 3.15 -1.98 -14.19
N ARG A 8 2.54 -2.79 -15.07
CA ARG A 8 1.10 -2.69 -15.39
C ARG A 8 0.18 -2.87 -14.16
N HIS A 9 0.51 -3.79 -13.24
CA HIS A 9 -0.28 -3.97 -12.02
C HIS A 9 -0.14 -2.80 -11.04
N CYS A 10 1.03 -2.15 -10.99
CA CYS A 10 1.21 -0.94 -10.20
C CYS A 10 0.33 0.19 -10.73
N LYS A 11 0.35 0.40 -12.06
CA LYS A 11 -0.52 1.40 -12.70
C LYS A 11 -2.00 1.18 -12.40
N LYS A 12 -2.50 -0.04 -12.58
CA LYS A 12 -3.91 -0.38 -12.26
C LYS A 12 -4.26 -0.13 -10.80
N THR A 13 -3.35 -0.47 -9.88
CA THR A 13 -3.59 -0.26 -8.44
C THR A 13 -3.60 1.23 -8.10
N LYS A 14 -2.69 2.01 -8.69
CA LYS A 14 -2.65 3.46 -8.54
C LYS A 14 -3.96 4.10 -9.04
N GLU A 15 -4.39 3.75 -10.25
CA GLU A 15 -5.64 4.22 -10.86
C GLU A 15 -6.86 3.88 -9.99
N TYR A 16 -6.89 2.67 -9.43
CA TYR A 16 -7.95 2.26 -8.51
C TYR A 16 -7.97 3.11 -7.24
N LEU A 17 -6.81 3.31 -6.59
CA LEU A 17 -6.72 4.14 -5.38
C LEU A 17 -7.09 5.60 -5.66
N ASP A 18 -6.60 6.16 -6.76
CA ASP A 18 -6.92 7.53 -7.20
C ASP A 18 -8.42 7.69 -7.47
N SER A 19 -9.04 6.72 -8.13
CA SER A 19 -10.47 6.74 -8.48
C SER A 19 -11.40 6.58 -7.27
N ASN A 20 -10.87 6.15 -6.13
CA ASN A 20 -11.59 6.07 -4.86
C ASN A 20 -11.14 7.17 -3.87
N ASP A 21 -10.43 8.21 -4.35
CA ASP A 21 -9.91 9.33 -3.56
C ASP A 21 -9.09 8.91 -2.34
N ALA A 22 -8.47 7.72 -2.40
CA ALA A 22 -7.71 7.16 -1.30
C ALA A 22 -6.44 7.97 -1.04
N LYS A 23 -6.12 8.20 0.24
CA LYS A 23 -4.82 8.77 0.62
C LYS A 23 -3.78 7.66 0.74
N TYR A 24 -2.68 7.79 0.02
CA TYR A 24 -1.59 6.83 0.07
C TYR A 24 -0.25 7.51 -0.24
N HIS A 25 0.83 6.93 0.29
CA HIS A 25 2.18 7.25 -0.16
C HIS A 25 2.58 6.31 -1.29
N LEU A 26 3.16 6.85 -2.35
CA LEU A 26 3.68 6.09 -3.48
C LEU A 26 5.20 6.21 -3.53
N LEU A 27 5.87 5.07 -3.65
CA LEU A 27 7.31 5.01 -3.85
C LEU A 27 7.62 4.08 -5.02
N TYR A 28 8.24 4.61 -6.06
CA TYR A 28 8.74 3.83 -7.19
C TYR A 28 10.16 3.36 -6.89
N VAL A 29 10.33 2.06 -6.70
CA VAL A 29 11.63 1.48 -6.29
C VAL A 29 12.66 1.52 -7.42
N ASP A 30 12.20 1.51 -8.68
CA ASP A 30 13.04 1.60 -9.88
C ASP A 30 13.58 3.00 -10.17
N GLU A 31 13.12 4.04 -9.46
CA GLU A 31 13.71 5.39 -9.55
C GLU A 31 15.00 5.52 -8.71
N PHE A 32 15.26 4.56 -7.82
CA PHE A 32 16.45 4.53 -6.97
C PHE A 32 17.51 3.58 -7.55
N ASN A 33 18.77 3.78 -7.16
CA ASN A 33 19.90 2.98 -7.63
C ASN A 33 20.84 2.58 -6.49
N GLY A 34 21.73 1.62 -6.75
CA GLY A 34 22.78 1.23 -5.80
C GLY A 34 22.22 0.78 -4.44
N ARG A 35 22.78 1.32 -3.36
CA ARG A 35 22.41 0.96 -1.98
C ARG A 35 20.98 1.33 -1.64
N ASP A 36 20.51 2.52 -2.03
CA ASP A 36 19.15 2.98 -1.73
C ASP A 36 18.10 2.03 -2.31
N ARG A 37 18.32 1.56 -3.55
CA ARG A 37 17.43 0.56 -4.16
C ARG A 37 17.49 -0.77 -3.42
N SER A 38 18.66 -1.22 -3.00
CA SER A 38 18.80 -2.46 -2.23
C SER A 38 18.06 -2.38 -0.91
N ASP A 39 18.21 -1.27 -0.18
CA ASP A 39 17.55 -1.05 1.11
C ASP A 39 16.02 -1.01 0.95
N LEU A 40 15.52 -0.38 -0.11
CA LEU A 40 14.09 -0.40 -0.45
C LEU A 40 13.60 -1.81 -0.82
N MET A 41 14.37 -2.57 -1.59
CA MET A 41 14.02 -3.96 -1.91
C MET A 41 13.98 -4.84 -0.67
N ASP A 42 14.89 -4.66 0.28
CA ASP A 42 14.89 -5.38 1.56
C ASP A 42 13.71 -4.97 2.42
N LYS A 43 13.35 -3.68 2.41
CA LYS A 43 12.11 -3.21 3.03
C LYS A 43 10.87 -3.85 2.41
N VAL A 44 10.78 -3.93 1.09
CA VAL A 44 9.69 -4.65 0.40
C VAL A 44 9.67 -6.12 0.81
N ARG A 45 10.83 -6.79 0.87
CA ARG A 45 10.95 -8.20 1.28
C ARG A 45 10.53 -8.45 2.71
N SER A 46 10.73 -7.48 3.61
CA SER A 46 10.27 -7.56 4.99
C SER A 46 8.73 -7.61 5.12
N TYR A 47 8.01 -6.99 4.18
CA TYR A 47 6.53 -7.04 4.10
C TYR A 47 6.02 -8.20 3.25
N ASN A 48 6.76 -8.54 2.20
CA ASN A 48 6.40 -9.53 1.20
C ASN A 48 7.69 -10.26 0.79
N PRO A 49 7.97 -11.45 1.35
CA PRO A 49 9.20 -12.20 1.06
C PRO A 49 9.45 -12.47 -0.43
N ARG A 50 8.40 -12.42 -1.26
CA ARG A 50 8.51 -12.59 -2.72
C ARG A 50 9.09 -11.37 -3.43
N GLY A 51 9.20 -10.22 -2.77
CA GLY A 51 9.75 -8.98 -3.34
C GLY A 51 8.98 -8.47 -4.56
N SER A 52 7.68 -8.74 -4.65
CA SER A 52 6.86 -8.47 -5.84
C SER A 52 6.09 -7.15 -5.73
N PHE A 53 5.69 -6.62 -6.89
CA PHE A 53 5.01 -5.33 -6.98
C PHE A 53 3.62 -5.46 -7.63
N PRO A 54 2.66 -4.60 -7.24
CA PRO A 54 2.74 -3.66 -6.12
C PRO A 54 2.70 -4.37 -4.76
N THR A 55 3.35 -3.77 -3.76
CA THR A 55 3.22 -4.16 -2.34
C THR A 55 2.64 -2.97 -1.57
N ILE A 56 1.47 -3.17 -0.97
CA ILE A 56 0.71 -2.13 -0.27
C ILE A 56 0.67 -2.50 1.19
N VAL A 57 1.18 -1.61 2.04
CA VAL A 57 1.16 -1.76 3.48
C VAL A 57 0.03 -0.86 3.99
N LEU A 58 -0.95 -1.48 4.62
CA LEU A 58 -2.12 -0.83 5.22
C LEU A 58 -1.80 -0.43 6.68
N PRO A 59 -2.59 0.48 7.27
CA PRO A 59 -2.56 0.71 8.71
C PRO A 59 -2.69 -0.58 9.52
N GLY A 60 -2.01 -0.64 10.67
CA GLY A 60 -1.94 -1.86 11.48
C GLY A 60 -1.05 -2.97 10.90
N GLY A 61 -0.29 -2.70 9.82
CA GLY A 61 0.74 -3.61 9.31
C GLY A 61 0.23 -4.72 8.37
N LYS A 62 -1.05 -4.71 7.99
CA LYS A 62 -1.58 -5.63 6.99
C LYS A 62 -0.97 -5.34 5.62
N VAL A 63 -0.76 -6.38 4.80
CA VAL A 63 -0.10 -6.26 3.49
C VAL A 63 -0.97 -6.82 2.38
N VAL A 64 -1.15 -6.06 1.30
CA VAL A 64 -1.78 -6.51 0.05
C VAL A 64 -0.71 -6.57 -1.04
N VAL A 65 -0.56 -7.74 -1.65
CA VAL A 65 0.42 -8.00 -2.72
C VAL A 65 -0.28 -8.21 -4.06
N GLY A 66 0.13 -7.44 -5.07
CA GLY A 66 -0.49 -7.44 -6.39
C GLY A 66 -1.74 -6.57 -6.47
N PHE A 67 -2.31 -6.44 -7.68
CA PHE A 67 -3.62 -5.81 -7.85
C PHE A 67 -4.72 -6.80 -7.41
N ARG A 68 -5.33 -6.54 -6.25
CA ARG A 68 -6.39 -7.36 -5.64
C ARG A 68 -7.58 -6.47 -5.32
N GLU A 69 -8.41 -6.19 -6.32
CA GLU A 69 -9.49 -5.21 -6.19
C GLU A 69 -10.39 -5.44 -4.97
N GLN A 70 -10.81 -6.68 -4.70
CA GLN A 70 -11.63 -6.99 -3.54
C GLN A 70 -10.94 -6.64 -2.21
N LEU A 71 -9.67 -7.01 -2.03
CA LEU A 71 -8.92 -6.69 -0.81
C LEU A 71 -8.67 -5.19 -0.67
N LEU A 72 -8.45 -4.49 -1.78
CA LEU A 72 -8.29 -3.04 -1.78
C LEU A 72 -9.60 -2.35 -1.41
N ARG A 73 -10.71 -2.82 -1.96
CA ARG A 73 -12.05 -2.36 -1.63
C ARG A 73 -12.32 -2.53 -0.13
N GLU A 74 -12.10 -3.72 0.40
CA GLU A 74 -12.26 -4.00 1.83
C GLU A 74 -11.36 -3.10 2.68
N ALA A 75 -10.10 -2.90 2.32
CA ALA A 75 -9.19 -2.03 3.03
C ALA A 75 -9.70 -0.58 3.11
N LEU A 76 -10.19 -0.03 1.99
CA LEU A 76 -10.71 1.34 1.93
C LEU A 76 -11.97 1.54 2.79
N PHE A 77 -12.86 0.54 2.85
CA PHE A 77 -14.07 0.63 3.66
C PHE A 77 -13.82 0.43 5.16
N HIS A 78 -12.85 -0.40 5.54
CA HIS A 78 -12.61 -0.74 6.95
C HIS A 78 -11.62 0.19 7.66
N ASP A 79 -10.77 0.94 6.95
CA ASP A 79 -9.93 1.99 7.57
C ASP A 79 -10.75 3.19 8.08
N SER A 80 -11.97 3.37 7.58
CA SER A 80 -12.90 4.39 8.12
C SER A 80 -13.38 4.08 9.55
N ALA A 81 -13.19 2.85 10.03
CA ALA A 81 -13.59 2.45 11.39
C ALA A 81 -12.61 2.90 12.50
N VAL A 82 -11.43 3.44 12.14
CA VAL A 82 -10.45 3.94 13.15
C VAL A 82 -10.72 5.41 13.55
N ILE A 83 -11.71 6.08 12.96
CA ILE A 83 -12.11 7.47 13.30
C ILE A 83 -13.45 7.49 14.09
N ALA A 84 -13.84 6.39 14.73
CA ALA A 84 -15.09 6.33 15.51
C ALA A 84 -14.96 5.73 16.92
N GLU A 85 -13.76 5.78 17.54
CA GLU A 85 -13.61 5.50 18.99
C GLU A 85 -12.82 6.61 19.69
N SER A 86 -13.36 7.83 19.69
CA SER A 86 -13.04 8.83 20.72
C SER A 86 -14.17 9.84 20.93
N SER A 87 -15.42 9.36 20.87
CA SER A 87 -16.62 10.16 21.19
C SER A 87 -17.67 9.32 21.91
N GLN A 88 -17.32 8.71 23.05
CA GLN A 88 -18.28 8.52 24.15
C GLN A 88 -17.57 8.82 25.47
N GLY A 89 -17.86 9.99 26.02
CA GLY A 89 -17.71 10.23 27.45
C GLY A 89 -18.86 9.57 28.21
N ASN A 90 -18.57 9.09 29.41
CA ASN A 90 -19.21 9.53 30.66
C ASN A 90 -18.91 8.51 31.78
N SER A 91 -18.13 8.91 32.78
CA SER A 91 -18.24 8.56 34.21
C SER A 91 -17.33 9.48 35.01
#